data_AF-A0A960A4K4-F1
#
_entry.id   AF-A0A960A4K4-F1
#
_cell.length_a   1.000
_cell.length_b   1.000
_cell.length_c   1.000
_cell.angle_alpha   90.00
_cell.angle_beta   90.00
_cell.angle_gamma   90.00
#
_symmetry.space_group_name_H-M   'P 1'
#
loop_
_entity.id
_entity.type
_entity.pdbx_description
1 polymer ?
#
loop_
_entity_poly.entity_id
_entity_poly.type
_entity_poly.pdbx_seq_one_letter_code
_entity_poly.pdbx_strand_id
1 'polypeptide(L)'
;MSETHSTLDADASLARSTARSLEIEAAVEKDPSRFRILTGDRPTGNLHIGHYFGSLQNRVTLADKGVETMVLIADYQVITDRDGVGPIRERVYSLLTDYLAAGLDPEKVTIFTHSSV
;
A
#
# COMPACT_ATOMS: atom_id res chain seq x y z
N MET A 1 27.20 30.28 -2.24
CA MET A 1 26.41 30.46 -0.99
C MET A 1 24.97 29.92 -1.07
N SER A 2 24.46 29.52 -2.25
CA SER A 2 23.08 29.00 -2.38
C SER A 2 22.93 27.50 -2.08
N GLU A 3 23.99 26.69 -2.23
CA GLU A 3 23.88 25.23 -2.12
C GLU A 3 23.94 24.70 -0.67
N THR A 4 24.65 25.40 0.23
CA THR A 4 24.83 24.99 1.62
C THR A 4 23.56 25.12 2.47
N HIS A 5 22.67 26.06 2.14
CA HIS A 5 21.41 26.24 2.85
C HIS A 5 20.38 25.16 2.47
N SER A 6 20.34 24.79 1.19
CA SER A 6 19.45 23.74 0.65
C SER A 6 19.76 22.34 1.20
N THR A 7 21.05 22.02 1.37
CA THR A 7 21.50 20.73 1.93
C THR A 7 21.17 20.59 3.42
N LEU A 8 21.37 21.66 4.21
CA LEU A 8 20.99 21.68 5.64
C LEU A 8 19.48 21.51 5.85
N ASP A 9 18.66 22.12 5.00
CA ASP A 9 17.20 22.01 5.06
C ASP A 9 16.70 20.61 4.63
N ALA A 10 17.35 20.00 3.63
CA ALA A 10 17.07 18.62 3.20
C ALA A 10 17.43 17.59 4.27
N ASP A 11 18.59 17.74 4.91
CA ASP A 11 19.03 16.88 6.01
C ASP A 11 18.10 17.00 7.22
N ALA A 12 17.65 18.21 7.55
CA ALA A 12 16.67 18.45 8.60
C ALA A 12 15.28 17.85 8.27
N SER A 13 14.88 17.85 6.99
CA SER A 13 13.62 17.23 6.54
C SER A 13 13.67 15.70 6.63
N LEU A 14 14.78 15.11 6.19
CA LEU A 14 15.01 13.66 6.29
C LEU A 14 15.05 13.23 7.75
N ALA A 15 15.80 13.92 8.60
CA ALA A 15 15.90 13.60 10.02
C ALA A 15 14.53 13.61 10.72
N ARG A 16 13.68 14.60 10.43
CA ARG A 16 12.31 14.64 10.95
C ARG A 16 11.45 13.48 10.46
N SER A 17 11.56 13.14 9.18
CA SER A 17 10.80 12.02 8.59
C SER A 17 11.23 10.68 9.20
N THR A 18 12.52 10.46 9.39
CA THR A 18 13.08 9.27 10.03
C THR A 18 12.66 9.18 11.50
N ALA A 19 12.80 10.25 12.28
CA ALA A 19 12.38 10.28 13.68
C ALA A 19 10.89 9.93 13.81
N ARG A 20 10.05 10.51 12.95
CA ARG A 20 8.61 10.23 12.94
C ARG A 20 8.30 8.79 12.54
N SER A 21 9.03 8.21 11.58
CA SER A 21 8.86 6.79 11.21
C SER A 21 9.16 5.88 12.38
N LEU A 22 10.29 6.10 13.07
CA LEU A 22 10.70 5.30 14.23
C LEU A 22 9.69 5.37 15.37
N GLU A 23 9.13 6.56 15.63
CA GLU A 23 8.06 6.72 16.63
C GLU A 23 6.81 5.90 16.26
N ILE A 24 6.40 5.93 14.98
CA ILE A 24 5.22 5.19 14.51
C ILE A 24 5.49 3.68 14.56
N GLU A 25 6.66 3.23 14.11
CA GLU A 25 7.05 1.82 14.16
C GLU A 25 7.04 1.28 15.60
N ALA A 26 7.59 2.04 16.55
CA ALA A 26 7.54 1.68 17.97
C ALA A 26 6.11 1.68 18.53
N ALA A 27 5.25 2.60 18.08
CA ALA A 27 3.85 2.64 18.49
C ALA A 27 3.04 1.48 17.92
N VAL A 28 3.29 1.09 16.66
CA VAL A 28 2.69 -0.10 16.03
C VAL A 28 3.10 -1.35 16.77
N GLU A 29 4.37 -1.47 17.16
CA GLU A 29 4.84 -2.64 17.93
C GLU A 29 4.17 -2.73 19.31
N LYS A 30 3.90 -1.58 19.95
CA LYS A 30 3.29 -1.53 21.28
C LYS A 30 1.79 -1.83 21.26
N ASP A 31 1.05 -1.26 20.32
CA ASP A 31 -0.41 -1.41 20.21
C ASP A 31 -0.85 -1.27 18.74
N PRO A 32 -0.75 -2.34 17.95
CA PRO A 32 -1.03 -2.31 16.51
C PRO A 32 -2.51 -2.07 16.22
N SER A 33 -3.41 -2.43 17.15
CA SER A 33 -4.86 -2.31 17.01
C SER A 33 -5.36 -0.86 16.93
N ARG A 34 -4.53 0.11 17.35
CA ARG A 34 -4.83 1.55 17.24
C ARG A 34 -4.63 2.11 15.84
N PHE A 35 -4.03 1.33 14.95
CA PHE A 35 -3.73 1.75 13.59
C PHE A 35 -4.66 1.04 12.61
N ARG A 36 -4.98 1.77 11.54
CA ARG A 36 -5.70 1.25 10.39
C ARG A 36 -5.04 1.73 9.12
N ILE A 37 -4.90 0.84 8.15
CA ILE A 37 -4.45 1.18 6.80
C ILE A 37 -5.56 0.90 5.80
N LEU A 38 -5.79 1.87 4.91
CA LEU A 38 -6.58 1.69 3.70
C LEU A 38 -5.66 1.99 2.51
N THR A 39 -5.44 0.99 1.67
CA THR A 39 -4.58 1.08 0.49
C THR A 39 -5.17 0.26 -0.63
N GLY A 40 -4.59 0.30 -1.83
CA GLY A 40 -5.14 -0.41 -2.96
C GLY A 40 -4.40 -0.11 -4.25
N ASP A 41 -4.66 -0.94 -5.26
CA ASP A 41 -4.06 -0.82 -6.58
C ASP A 41 -5.15 -0.90 -7.65
N ARG A 42 -4.88 -0.25 -8.79
CA ARG A 42 -5.76 -0.33 -9.97
C ARG A 42 -5.47 -1.64 -10.71
N PRO A 43 -6.49 -2.41 -11.13
CA PRO A 43 -6.30 -3.62 -11.94
C PRO A 43 -6.02 -3.26 -13.41
N THR A 44 -4.93 -2.52 -13.68
CA THR A 44 -4.56 -2.02 -15.02
C THR A 44 -3.42 -2.79 -15.69
N GLY A 45 -2.80 -3.73 -14.98
CA GLY A 45 -1.70 -4.56 -15.47
C GLY A 45 -1.14 -5.41 -14.33
N ASN A 46 -0.07 -6.17 -14.62
CA ASN A 46 0.59 -7.03 -13.64
C ASN A 46 1.34 -6.18 -12.61
N LEU A 47 1.40 -6.67 -11.36
CA LEU A 47 2.31 -6.09 -10.39
C LEU A 47 3.77 -6.35 -10.81
N HIS A 48 4.68 -5.51 -10.30
CA HIS A 48 6.10 -5.59 -10.60
C HIS A 48 6.91 -5.35 -9.32
N ILE A 49 8.22 -5.57 -9.37
CA ILE A 49 9.12 -5.51 -8.21
C ILE A 49 9.02 -4.18 -7.42
N GLY A 50 8.77 -3.06 -8.11
CA GLY A 50 8.50 -1.77 -7.46
C GLY A 50 7.26 -1.77 -6.56
N HIS A 51 6.18 -2.45 -6.94
CA HIS A 51 5.00 -2.59 -6.08
C HIS A 51 5.32 -3.45 -4.86
N TYR A 52 6.11 -4.51 -5.05
CA TYR A 52 6.48 -5.43 -3.98
C TYR A 52 7.25 -4.71 -2.85
N PHE A 53 8.39 -4.11 -3.18
CA PHE A 53 9.22 -3.40 -2.19
C PHE A 53 8.65 -2.03 -1.80
N GLY A 54 7.89 -1.39 -2.69
CA GLY A 54 7.32 -0.08 -2.43
C GLY A 54 6.09 -0.13 -1.52
N SER A 55 5.35 -1.25 -1.46
CA SER A 55 4.14 -1.32 -0.65
C SER A 55 3.77 -2.72 -0.17
N LEU A 56 3.70 -3.73 -1.05
CA LEU A 56 3.06 -5.02 -0.69
C LEU A 56 3.73 -5.71 0.49
N GLN A 57 5.07 -5.77 0.52
CA GLN A 57 5.80 -6.41 1.62
C GLN A 57 5.49 -5.74 2.97
N ASN A 58 5.34 -4.41 2.98
CA ASN A 58 4.99 -3.66 4.17
C ASN A 58 3.53 -3.91 4.59
N ARG A 59 2.59 -4.04 3.64
CA ARG A 59 1.19 -4.40 3.93
C ARG A 59 1.10 -5.73 4.68
N VAL A 60 1.83 -6.75 4.21
CA VAL A 60 1.92 -8.06 4.88
C VAL A 60 2.48 -7.91 6.29
N THR A 61 3.62 -7.21 6.42
CA THR A 61 4.28 -7.00 7.72
C THR A 61 3.36 -6.31 8.73
N LEU A 62 2.63 -5.27 8.31
CA LEU A 62 1.70 -4.55 9.19
C LEU A 62 0.49 -5.41 9.58
N ALA A 63 -0.09 -6.13 8.61
CA ALA A 63 -1.19 -7.06 8.88
C ALA A 63 -0.78 -8.17 9.85
N ASP A 64 0.41 -8.74 9.68
CA ASP A 64 0.97 -9.76 10.58
C ASP A 64 1.23 -9.24 11.99
N LYS A 65 1.55 -7.96 12.13
CA LYS A 65 1.63 -7.28 13.43
C LYS A 65 0.26 -7.02 14.05
N GLY A 66 -0.84 -7.22 13.33
CA GLY A 66 -2.21 -7.00 13.83
C GLY A 66 -2.77 -5.60 13.57
N VAL A 67 -2.17 -4.84 12.63
CA VAL A 67 -2.74 -3.58 12.16
C VAL A 67 -3.95 -3.86 11.28
N GLU A 68 -5.07 -3.19 11.54
CA GLU A 68 -6.28 -3.35 10.74
C GLU A 68 -6.01 -2.91 9.29
N THR A 69 -6.04 -3.88 8.37
CA THR A 69 -5.57 -3.68 7.00
C THR A 69 -6.71 -3.91 6.01
N MET A 70 -7.01 -2.86 5.24
CA MET A 70 -8.03 -2.86 4.21
C MET A 70 -7.38 -2.62 2.84
N VAL A 71 -7.58 -3.55 1.91
CA VAL A 71 -7.02 -3.50 0.56
C VAL A 71 -8.14 -3.38 -0.47
N LEU A 72 -8.20 -2.21 -1.09
CA LEU A 72 -9.14 -1.88 -2.14
C LEU A 72 -8.58 -2.30 -3.51
N ILE A 73 -9.39 -3.01 -4.29
CA ILE A 73 -9.15 -3.19 -5.73
C ILE A 73 -9.95 -2.11 -6.46
N ALA A 74 -9.25 -1.11 -7.00
CA ALA A 74 -9.87 0.09 -7.56
C ALA A 74 -10.39 -0.12 -9.00
N ASP A 75 -11.29 -1.09 -9.18
CA ASP A 75 -11.87 -1.48 -10.47
C ASP A 75 -12.81 -0.42 -11.08
N TYR A 76 -13.58 0.31 -10.27
CA TYR A 76 -14.47 1.37 -10.75
C TYR A 76 -13.70 2.53 -11.43
N GLN A 77 -12.55 2.92 -10.88
CA GLN A 77 -11.71 4.01 -11.41
C GLN A 77 -11.13 3.69 -12.79
N VAL A 78 -11.09 2.41 -13.15
CA VAL A 78 -10.61 1.95 -14.44
C VAL A 78 -11.70 2.05 -15.51
N ILE A 79 -13.00 2.01 -15.13
CA ILE A 79 -14.13 2.17 -16.07
C ILE A 79 -14.21 3.62 -16.60
N THR A 80 -13.68 4.59 -15.86
CA THR A 80 -13.67 6.01 -16.26
C THR A 80 -12.52 6.38 -17.20
N ASP A 81 -11.47 5.56 -17.32
CA ASP A 81 -10.38 5.79 -18.27
C ASP A 81 -10.79 5.26 -19.67
N ARG A 82 -11.07 6.19 -20.59
CA ARG A 82 -11.37 5.90 -22.00
C ARG A 82 -10.13 5.35 -22.68
N ASP A 83 -10.01 4.02 -22.73
CA ASP A 83 -9.60 3.24 -23.89
C ASP A 83 -9.35 1.79 -23.45
N GLY A 84 -10.22 0.87 -23.89
CA GLY A 84 -9.95 -0.55 -24.01
C GLY A 84 -9.28 -1.21 -22.81
N VAL A 85 -9.84 -1.04 -21.60
CA VAL A 85 -9.41 -1.86 -20.48
C VAL A 85 -9.86 -3.28 -20.83
N GLY A 86 -8.90 -4.16 -21.14
CA GLY A 86 -9.15 -5.58 -21.31
C GLY A 86 -9.92 -6.17 -20.11
N PRO A 87 -10.30 -7.45 -20.13
CA PRO A 87 -11.30 -8.02 -19.22
C PRO A 87 -11.04 -7.64 -17.74
N ILE A 88 -11.77 -6.64 -17.24
CA ILE A 88 -11.55 -6.03 -15.91
C ILE A 88 -11.61 -7.10 -14.81
N ARG A 89 -12.55 -8.03 -14.97
CA ARG A 89 -12.74 -9.17 -14.08
C ARG A 89 -11.49 -10.05 -13.99
N GLU A 90 -10.86 -10.36 -15.13
CA GLU A 90 -9.64 -11.16 -15.15
C GLU A 90 -8.48 -10.41 -14.48
N ARG A 91 -8.40 -9.09 -14.69
CA ARG A 91 -7.38 -8.25 -14.05
C ARG A 91 -7.57 -8.14 -12.54
N VAL A 92 -8.82 -8.06 -12.07
CA VAL A 92 -9.14 -8.12 -10.63
C VAL A 92 -8.68 -9.45 -10.04
N TYR A 93 -8.98 -10.58 -10.69
CA TYR A 93 -8.53 -11.89 -10.20
C TYR A 93 -7.00 -12.05 -10.25
N SER A 94 -6.35 -11.53 -11.29
CA SER A 94 -4.89 -11.53 -11.38
C SER A 94 -4.27 -10.75 -10.23
N LEU A 95 -4.77 -9.54 -9.96
CA LEU A 95 -4.29 -8.69 -8.88
C LEU A 95 -4.54 -9.32 -7.50
N LEU A 96 -5.72 -9.91 -7.29
CA LEU A 96 -6.01 -10.65 -6.07
C LEU A 96 -5.05 -11.83 -5.90
N THR A 97 -4.77 -12.57 -6.98
CA THR A 97 -3.82 -13.69 -6.95
C THR A 97 -2.42 -13.22 -6.58
N ASP A 98 -1.96 -12.09 -7.14
CA ASP A 98 -0.67 -11.50 -6.81
C ASP A 98 -0.59 -11.08 -5.33
N TYR A 99 -1.67 -10.51 -4.76
CA TYR A 99 -1.72 -10.19 -3.33
C TYR A 99 -1.57 -11.42 -2.45
N LEU A 100 -2.33 -12.48 -2.73
CA LEU A 100 -2.26 -13.73 -1.98
C LEU A 100 -0.87 -14.37 -2.11
N ALA A 101 -0.30 -14.39 -3.32
CA ALA A 101 1.03 -14.93 -3.58
C ALA A 101 2.14 -14.14 -2.87
N ALA A 102 1.97 -12.81 -2.72
CA ALA A 102 2.89 -11.96 -1.97
C ALA A 102 2.78 -12.15 -0.44
N GLY A 103 1.78 -12.87 0.05
CA GLY A 103 1.60 -13.19 1.48
C GLY A 103 0.48 -12.42 2.18
N LEU A 104 -0.39 -11.70 1.47
CA LEU A 104 -1.58 -11.13 2.10
C LEU A 104 -2.55 -12.26 2.45
N ASP A 105 -2.73 -12.48 3.75
CA ASP A 105 -3.64 -13.50 4.29
C ASP A 105 -5.07 -12.94 4.44
N PRO A 106 -6.07 -13.47 3.71
CA PRO A 106 -7.45 -12.97 3.78
C PRO A 106 -8.12 -13.17 5.15
N GLU A 107 -7.56 -13.98 6.05
CA GLU A 107 -8.03 -14.10 7.43
C GLU A 107 -7.57 -12.91 8.30
N LYS A 108 -6.57 -12.14 7.84
CA LYS A 108 -5.99 -10.99 8.56
C LYS A 108 -6.32 -9.65 7.92
N VAL A 109 -6.64 -9.64 6.63
CA VAL A 109 -6.89 -8.41 5.86
C VAL A 109 -8.24 -8.45 5.16
N THR A 110 -8.88 -7.29 5.07
CA THR A 110 -10.13 -7.13 4.30
C THR A 110 -9.80 -6.74 2.87
N ILE A 111 -10.06 -7.61 1.90
CA ILE A 111 -9.87 -7.32 0.46
C ILE A 111 -11.22 -7.19 -0.22
N PHE A 112 -11.44 -6.10 -0.96
CA PHE A 112 -12.71 -5.85 -1.64
C PHE A 112 -12.54 -5.02 -2.91
N THR A 113 -13.47 -5.17 -3.85
CA THR A 113 -13.51 -4.34 -5.05
C THR A 113 -14.26 -3.04 -4.75
N HIS A 114 -13.81 -1.93 -5.35
CA HIS A 114 -14.45 -0.63 -5.19
C HIS A 114 -15.90 -0.66 -5.69
N SER A 115 -16.18 -1.41 -6.75
CA SER A 115 -17.53 -1.61 -7.29
C SER A 115 -18.50 -2.36 -6.37
N SER A 116 -18.03 -3.01 -5.30
CA SER A 116 -18.85 -3.85 -4.41
C SER A 116 -19.40 -3.13 -3.18
N VAL A 117 -19.04 -1.86 -2.98
CA VAL A 117 -19.40 -1.00 -1.85
C VAL A 117 -20.03 0.29 -2.34
#